data_AF-A0A373NXB7-F1
#
_entry.id   AF-A0A373NXB7-F1
#
_cell.length_a   1.000
_cell.length_b   1.000
_cell.length_c   1.000
_cell.angle_alpha   90.00
_cell.angle_beta   90.00
_cell.angle_gamma   90.00
#
_symmetry.space_group_name_H-M   'P 1'
#
loop_
_entity.id
_entity.type
_entity.pdbx_description
1 polymer ?
#
loop_
_entity_poly.entity_id
_entity_poly.type
_entity_poly.pdbx_seq_one_letter_code
_entity_poly.pdbx_strand_id
1 'polypeptide(L)'
;MEKYWEGVKNTEEIDRGLYIILPLRYQGDFQKIPFSAKKTNTDQNNKSDEERDRSGFDSDDFLEILSIKCRSGEFVKRCMLEETVATVKRKWKEAVKIPFPYDLTQLQVFSFNNGIAFLTVYLAYKNKDVQEIYQLINPGYIDDKKQEIQDSLLAILEQEVFESWHKEYGVQLKWFGQSEKTKIYMMKEAYRLNVAALPKRFEERKIAEKIAYNEHRLIDVTKEFSDLSEKDVEYASGARDVNDSHYGWACAITSQEIAYAYGPKSGKTVPITAEALPERAEDDLELTMIVMYQKYTCMLLNEKIHERFQGISAQSIRGLKKEALEFIAYGTLTPSQVSKWNNVCETYRALQKENGVNEALDEIKEKIELLNEEQDHIDSKRESRVSMIIAVFGFVSIVAAALQILDYLSSGKGVMIGGFVGAVSGILTITLYYFKKIENKSKNNEII
;
A
#
# COMPACT_ATOMS: atom_id res chain seq x y z
N MET A 1 17.82 -25.90 20.20
CA MET A 1 18.69 -25.45 19.10
C MET A 1 19.76 -26.49 18.82
N GLU A 2 20.58 -26.85 19.81
CA GLU A 2 21.64 -27.86 19.69
C GLU A 2 21.18 -29.18 19.03
N LYS A 3 20.12 -29.82 19.57
CA LYS A 3 19.54 -31.07 19.01
C LYS A 3 19.13 -30.95 17.53
N TYR A 4 18.61 -29.81 17.11
CA TYR A 4 18.14 -29.62 15.73
C TYR A 4 19.31 -29.59 14.74
N TRP A 5 20.37 -28.87 15.12
CA TRP A 5 21.59 -28.72 14.32
C TRP A 5 22.55 -29.91 14.44
N GLU A 6 22.27 -30.87 15.32
CA GLU A 6 23.05 -32.09 15.45
C GLU A 6 23.17 -32.83 14.11
N GLY A 7 24.42 -33.15 13.73
CA GLY A 7 24.75 -33.84 12.48
C GLY A 7 24.61 -32.99 11.21
N VAL A 8 24.21 -31.71 11.31
CA VAL A 8 24.21 -30.79 10.16
C VAL A 8 25.63 -30.29 9.93
N LYS A 9 26.18 -30.54 8.73
CA LYS A 9 27.48 -30.01 8.31
C LYS A 9 27.29 -28.74 7.49
N ASN A 10 28.31 -27.88 7.46
CA ASN A 10 28.38 -26.68 6.63
C ASN A 10 27.21 -25.71 6.83
N THR A 11 26.87 -25.41 8.09
CA THR A 11 25.82 -24.44 8.43
C THR A 11 26.11 -23.02 7.93
N GLU A 12 27.39 -22.71 7.67
CA GLU A 12 27.85 -21.48 7.01
C GLU A 12 27.34 -21.35 5.56
N GLU A 13 27.08 -22.47 4.87
CA GLU A 13 26.71 -22.53 3.45
C GLU A 13 25.19 -22.64 3.23
N ILE A 14 24.40 -22.51 4.30
CA ILE A 14 22.94 -22.43 4.22
C ILE A 14 22.54 -21.26 3.33
N ASP A 15 21.69 -21.54 2.34
CA ASP A 15 21.16 -20.55 1.42
C ASP A 15 20.16 -19.63 2.12
N ARG A 16 20.35 -18.33 1.92
CA ARG A 16 19.49 -17.26 2.41
C ARG A 16 19.18 -16.26 1.32
N GLY A 17 18.10 -15.54 1.52
CA GLY A 17 17.62 -14.52 0.60
C GLY A 17 17.00 -13.34 1.33
N LEU A 18 17.06 -12.19 0.68
CA LEU A 18 16.46 -10.96 1.17
C LEU A 18 15.75 -10.27 0.00
N TYR A 19 14.44 -10.10 0.11
CA TYR A 19 13.70 -9.13 -0.68
C TYR A 19 13.70 -7.78 0.02
N ILE A 20 14.22 -6.77 -0.66
CA ILE A 20 14.11 -5.36 -0.28
C ILE A 20 12.91 -4.80 -1.04
N ILE A 21 11.88 -4.35 -0.32
CA ILE A 21 10.61 -3.91 -0.90
C ILE A 21 10.59 -2.39 -0.90
N LEU A 22 10.90 -1.79 -2.04
CA LEU A 22 11.03 -0.35 -2.20
C LEU A 22 9.70 0.25 -2.64
N PRO A 23 9.06 1.11 -1.83
CA PRO A 23 7.78 1.72 -2.16
C PRO A 23 7.94 2.82 -3.21
N LEU A 24 7.04 2.80 -4.19
CA LEU A 24 7.00 3.72 -5.32
C LEU A 24 5.62 4.37 -5.46
N ARG A 25 5.61 5.54 -6.08
CA ARG A 25 4.44 6.11 -6.76
C ARG A 25 4.66 6.05 -8.26
N TYR A 26 3.58 5.86 -9.01
CA TYR A 26 3.64 6.00 -10.45
C TYR A 26 2.58 6.96 -10.98
N GLN A 27 2.90 7.63 -12.07
CA GLN A 27 1.99 8.46 -12.85
C GLN A 27 1.94 7.95 -14.29
N GLY A 28 0.75 7.68 -14.78
CA GLY A 28 0.53 7.09 -16.10
C GLY A 28 -0.69 6.21 -16.11
N ASP A 29 -0.96 5.61 -17.26
CA ASP A 29 -2.08 4.70 -17.44
C ASP A 29 -1.71 3.29 -16.94
N PHE A 30 -2.39 2.82 -15.91
CA PHE A 30 -2.22 1.46 -15.37
C PHE A 30 -2.39 0.38 -16.44
N GLN A 31 -3.23 0.62 -17.45
CA GLN A 31 -3.45 -0.34 -18.53
C GLN A 31 -2.22 -0.53 -19.42
N LYS A 32 -1.34 0.47 -19.51
CA LYS A 32 -0.09 0.39 -20.29
C LYS A 32 1.04 -0.33 -19.56
N ILE A 33 0.90 -0.56 -18.26
CA ILE A 33 1.92 -1.25 -17.47
C ILE A 33 2.00 -2.72 -17.93
N PRO A 34 3.21 -3.24 -18.19
CA PRO A 34 3.41 -4.62 -18.60
C PRO A 34 2.98 -5.59 -17.50
N PHE A 35 2.49 -6.75 -17.92
CA PHE A 35 2.07 -7.82 -17.02
C PHE A 35 2.79 -9.11 -17.46
N SER A 36 3.65 -9.64 -16.59
CA SER A 36 4.36 -10.88 -16.87
C SER A 36 3.45 -12.05 -16.50
N ALA A 37 2.85 -12.73 -17.48
CA ALA A 37 2.17 -14.00 -17.23
C ALA A 37 3.18 -15.15 -17.10
N LYS A 38 3.06 -16.00 -16.07
CA LYS A 38 3.90 -17.17 -15.86
C LYS A 38 3.58 -18.15 -16.99
N LYS A 39 4.56 -18.50 -17.83
CA LYS A 39 4.41 -19.60 -18.80
C LYS A 39 4.54 -20.90 -18.01
N THR A 40 3.43 -21.57 -17.74
CA THR A 40 3.46 -22.92 -17.18
C THR A 40 4.00 -23.90 -18.22
N ASN A 41 5.17 -24.48 -17.94
CA ASN A 41 5.68 -25.63 -18.68
C ASN A 41 4.83 -26.86 -18.29
N THR A 42 3.77 -27.14 -19.05
CA THR A 42 3.19 -28.49 -19.10
C THR A 42 3.12 -28.96 -20.54
N ASP A 43 3.78 -30.09 -20.79
CA ASP A 43 3.79 -30.77 -22.08
C ASP A 43 2.38 -31.06 -22.60
N GLN A 44 2.16 -30.63 -23.85
CA GLN A 44 1.32 -31.23 -24.90
C GLN A 44 0.10 -32.09 -24.47
N ASN A 45 -1.10 -31.51 -24.57
CA ASN A 45 -2.04 -31.78 -25.68
C ASN A 45 -3.46 -31.25 -25.37
N ASN A 46 -4.06 -30.61 -26.38
CA ASN A 46 -5.50 -30.39 -26.57
C ASN A 46 -6.31 -29.66 -25.49
N LYS A 47 -6.05 -28.37 -25.29
CA LYS A 47 -7.10 -27.39 -24.94
C LYS A 47 -6.83 -26.08 -25.66
N SER A 48 -7.90 -25.48 -26.18
CA SER A 48 -7.93 -24.28 -27.02
C SER A 48 -7.19 -23.08 -26.42
N ASP A 49 -6.61 -22.28 -27.30
CA ASP A 49 -5.73 -21.13 -26.99
C ASP A 49 -6.38 -20.03 -26.12
N GLU A 50 -7.70 -20.05 -25.90
CA GLU A 50 -8.41 -19.06 -25.06
C GLU A 50 -8.39 -19.36 -23.55
N GLU A 51 -8.01 -20.58 -23.12
CA GLU A 51 -7.95 -20.95 -21.69
C GLU A 51 -6.53 -20.92 -21.09
N ARG A 52 -5.49 -20.64 -21.89
CA ARG A 52 -4.07 -20.75 -21.47
C ARG A 52 -3.35 -19.42 -21.19
N ASP A 53 -4.02 -18.28 -21.34
CA ASP A 53 -3.35 -16.98 -21.49
C ASP A 53 -3.52 -16.00 -20.31
N ARG A 54 -3.73 -16.48 -19.08
CA ARG A 54 -3.91 -15.61 -17.90
C ARG A 54 -3.31 -16.30 -16.65
N SER A 55 -2.06 -16.05 -16.24
CA SER A 55 -1.71 -14.96 -15.30
C SER A 55 -0.22 -15.02 -14.88
N GLY A 56 0.30 -13.93 -14.30
CA GLY A 56 1.61 -13.87 -13.59
C GLY A 56 1.59 -14.35 -12.15
N PHE A 57 0.41 -14.77 -11.71
CA PHE A 57 0.06 -15.14 -10.35
C PHE A 57 -0.52 -16.55 -10.45
N ASP A 58 0.35 -17.54 -10.36
CA ASP A 58 -0.01 -18.95 -10.39
C ASP A 58 0.33 -19.55 -9.03
N SER A 59 -0.68 -19.65 -8.16
CA SER A 59 -0.57 -20.35 -6.89
C SER A 59 -1.40 -21.62 -7.00
N ASP A 60 -0.71 -22.76 -7.02
CA ASP A 60 -1.27 -24.09 -6.80
C ASP A 60 -1.66 -24.32 -5.32
N ASP A 61 -1.47 -23.31 -4.46
CA ASP A 61 -1.40 -23.46 -3.00
C ASP A 61 -2.12 -22.30 -2.25
N PHE A 62 -1.80 -22.14 -0.96
CA PHE A 62 -2.55 -21.47 0.11
C PHE A 62 -3.18 -20.09 -0.16
N LEU A 63 -2.79 -19.32 -1.18
CA LEU A 63 -3.32 -17.99 -1.50
C LEU A 63 -4.32 -17.97 -2.67
N GLU A 64 -4.91 -19.13 -3.01
CA GLU A 64 -5.88 -19.31 -4.11
C GLU A 64 -6.93 -18.17 -4.25
N ILE A 65 -7.53 -17.69 -3.14
CA ILE A 65 -8.56 -16.64 -3.20
C ILE A 65 -7.95 -15.29 -3.57
N LEU A 66 -6.79 -14.98 -3.01
CA LEU A 66 -6.05 -13.77 -3.35
C LEU A 66 -5.57 -13.82 -4.80
N SER A 67 -5.01 -14.95 -5.24
CA SER A 67 -4.54 -15.10 -6.61
C SER A 67 -5.68 -14.89 -7.60
N ILE A 68 -6.90 -15.39 -7.32
CA ILE A 68 -8.11 -15.12 -8.12
C ILE A 68 -8.40 -13.62 -8.26
N LYS A 69 -8.28 -12.84 -7.18
CA LYS A 69 -8.48 -11.37 -7.25
C LYS A 69 -7.38 -10.67 -8.05
N CYS A 70 -6.15 -11.16 -7.97
CA CYS A 70 -5.01 -10.61 -8.71
C CYS A 70 -4.98 -11.05 -10.19
N ARG A 71 -5.64 -12.16 -10.55
CA ARG A 71 -5.67 -12.74 -11.91
C ARG A 71 -6.31 -11.84 -12.97
N SER A 72 -7.20 -10.92 -12.61
CA SER A 72 -7.82 -10.02 -13.60
C SER A 72 -6.82 -8.99 -14.15
N GLY A 73 -5.69 -8.77 -13.46
CA GLY A 73 -4.74 -7.70 -13.80
C GLY A 73 -5.31 -6.29 -13.60
N GLU A 74 -6.52 -6.16 -13.04
CA GLU A 74 -7.20 -4.88 -12.80
C GLU A 74 -6.87 -4.29 -11.44
N PHE A 75 -6.50 -5.14 -10.47
CA PHE A 75 -6.15 -4.72 -9.12
C PHE A 75 -4.64 -4.51 -8.97
N VAL A 76 -3.85 -5.52 -9.35
CA VAL A 76 -2.39 -5.49 -9.30
C VAL A 76 -1.81 -6.12 -10.57
N LYS A 77 -0.71 -5.55 -11.07
CA LYS A 77 0.11 -6.11 -12.14
C LYS A 77 1.49 -6.41 -11.59
N ARG A 78 1.97 -7.62 -11.84
CA ARG A 78 3.33 -8.04 -11.53
C ARG A 78 4.13 -8.14 -12.82
N CYS A 79 5.30 -7.52 -12.82
CA CYS A 79 6.23 -7.55 -13.93
C CYS A 79 7.59 -8.04 -13.45
N MET A 80 8.04 -9.16 -14.01
CA MET A 80 9.36 -9.74 -13.77
C MET A 80 10.35 -9.09 -14.72
N LEU A 81 11.44 -8.53 -14.19
CA LEU A 81 12.44 -7.76 -14.95
C LEU A 81 13.68 -8.61 -15.25
N GLU A 82 13.48 -9.82 -15.82
CA GLU A 82 14.55 -10.83 -16.00
C GLU A 82 15.73 -10.30 -16.83
N GLU A 83 15.44 -9.59 -17.94
CA GLU A 83 16.49 -9.02 -18.80
C GLU A 83 17.23 -7.85 -18.12
N THR A 84 16.54 -7.13 -17.22
CA THR A 84 17.10 -5.99 -16.50
C THR A 84 18.03 -6.42 -15.36
N VAL A 85 17.79 -7.59 -14.74
CA VAL A 85 18.61 -8.14 -13.64
C VAL A 85 20.10 -8.19 -14.00
N ALA A 86 20.43 -8.77 -15.16
CA ALA A 86 21.82 -8.91 -15.58
C ALA A 86 22.51 -7.55 -15.77
N THR A 87 21.78 -6.57 -16.32
CA THR A 87 22.28 -5.22 -16.55
C THR A 87 22.50 -4.46 -15.25
N VAL A 88 21.52 -4.46 -14.34
CA VAL A 88 21.63 -3.81 -13.03
C VAL A 88 22.76 -4.44 -12.22
N LYS A 89 22.83 -5.77 -12.16
CA LYS A 89 23.89 -6.50 -11.46
C LYS A 89 25.27 -6.13 -11.98
N ARG A 90 25.46 -6.08 -13.30
CA ARG A 90 26.74 -5.70 -13.91
C ARG A 90 27.11 -4.26 -13.58
N LYS A 91 26.20 -3.30 -13.82
CA LYS A 91 26.45 -1.87 -13.55
C LYS A 91 26.73 -1.62 -12.07
N TRP A 92 26.05 -2.33 -11.17
CA TRP A 92 26.23 -2.17 -9.72
C TRP A 92 27.60 -2.64 -9.27
N LYS A 93 28.06 -3.80 -9.77
CA LYS A 93 29.41 -4.30 -9.52
C LYS A 93 30.51 -3.42 -10.15
N GLU A 94 30.23 -2.77 -11.28
CA GLU A 94 31.18 -1.83 -11.91
C GLU A 94 31.27 -0.50 -11.14
N ALA A 95 30.15 -0.03 -10.60
CA ALA A 95 30.08 1.23 -9.86
C ALA A 95 30.69 1.14 -8.46
N VAL A 96 30.45 0.01 -7.77
CA VAL A 96 30.94 -0.21 -6.41
C VAL A 96 32.30 -0.91 -6.48
N LYS A 97 33.37 -0.20 -6.11
CA LYS A 97 34.74 -0.76 -6.12
C LYS A 97 35.03 -1.73 -4.98
N ILE A 98 34.09 -1.86 -4.05
CA ILE A 98 34.19 -2.72 -2.87
C ILE A 98 33.48 -4.05 -3.18
N PRO A 99 34.17 -5.20 -3.09
CA PRO A 99 33.51 -6.48 -3.28
C PRO A 99 32.51 -6.74 -2.16
N PHE A 100 31.38 -7.36 -2.50
CA PHE A 100 30.35 -7.82 -1.56
C PHE A 100 29.90 -9.25 -1.92
N PRO A 101 29.55 -10.08 -0.92
CA PRO A 101 29.37 -11.53 -1.12
C PRO A 101 27.95 -11.97 -1.52
N TYR A 102 27.03 -11.03 -1.71
CA TYR A 102 25.65 -11.31 -2.12
C TYR A 102 25.43 -10.98 -3.59
N ASP A 103 24.42 -11.59 -4.19
CA ASP A 103 24.14 -11.47 -5.60
C ASP A 103 22.68 -11.09 -5.86
N LEU A 104 22.48 -10.10 -6.75
CA LEU A 104 21.15 -9.70 -7.19
C LEU A 104 20.68 -10.70 -8.25
N THR A 105 19.65 -11.48 -7.93
CA THR A 105 19.17 -12.56 -8.81
C THR A 105 17.75 -12.36 -9.31
N GLN A 106 16.96 -11.47 -8.69
CA GLN A 106 15.60 -11.15 -9.15
C GLN A 106 15.28 -9.67 -8.96
N LEU A 107 14.59 -9.11 -9.96
CA LEU A 107 13.95 -7.80 -9.92
C LEU A 107 12.52 -7.93 -10.43
N GLN A 108 11.60 -7.27 -9.76
CA GLN A 108 10.20 -7.25 -10.17
C GLN A 108 9.49 -6.01 -9.65
N VAL A 109 8.45 -5.59 -10.38
CA VAL A 109 7.59 -4.47 -10.00
C VAL A 109 6.16 -4.96 -9.80
N PHE A 110 5.58 -4.62 -8.66
CA PHE A 110 4.16 -4.76 -8.38
C PHE A 110 3.51 -3.39 -8.53
N SER A 111 2.61 -3.20 -9.48
CA SER A 111 1.86 -1.96 -9.67
C SER A 111 0.41 -2.18 -9.28
N PHE A 112 -0.14 -1.30 -8.44
CA PHE A 112 -1.53 -1.31 -8.03
C PHE A 112 -2.30 -0.19 -8.70
N ASN A 113 -3.57 -0.42 -9.01
CA ASN A 113 -4.38 0.49 -9.81
C ASN A 113 -4.64 1.89 -9.22
N ASN A 114 -4.19 2.16 -7.99
CA ASN A 114 -4.33 3.45 -7.31
C ASN A 114 -3.08 4.34 -7.39
N GLY A 115 -2.08 3.98 -8.20
CA GLY A 115 -0.85 4.77 -8.37
C GLY A 115 0.29 4.38 -7.43
N ILE A 116 0.10 3.35 -6.59
CA ILE A 116 1.17 2.77 -5.76
C ILE A 116 1.86 1.66 -6.54
N ALA A 117 3.17 1.57 -6.41
CA ALA A 117 3.93 0.41 -6.87
C ALA A 117 5.00 0.02 -5.85
N PHE A 118 5.55 -1.18 -6.00
CA PHE A 118 6.69 -1.66 -5.24
C PHE A 118 7.70 -2.27 -6.19
N LEU A 119 8.95 -1.84 -6.09
CA LEU A 119 10.07 -2.50 -6.74
C LEU A 119 10.74 -3.41 -5.71
N THR A 120 10.77 -4.71 -5.97
CA THR A 120 11.46 -5.65 -5.08
C THR A 120 12.80 -6.06 -5.67
N VAL A 121 13.85 -5.96 -4.85
CA VAL A 121 15.20 -6.43 -5.17
C VAL A 121 15.48 -7.68 -4.33
N TYR A 122 15.76 -8.81 -4.99
CA TYR A 122 16.16 -10.02 -4.28
C TYR A 122 17.67 -10.20 -4.29
N LEU A 123 18.24 -10.34 -3.10
CA LEU A 123 19.65 -10.63 -2.87
C LEU A 123 19.79 -12.06 -2.33
N ALA A 124 20.50 -12.91 -3.05
CA ALA A 124 20.89 -14.24 -2.60
C ALA A 124 22.23 -14.19 -1.89
N TYR A 125 22.36 -14.88 -0.75
CA TYR A 125 23.58 -14.91 0.06
C TYR A 125 23.67 -16.18 0.90
N LYS A 126 24.85 -16.44 1.47
CA LYS A 126 25.07 -17.57 2.39
C LYS A 126 24.99 -17.13 3.84
N ASN A 127 24.68 -18.05 4.74
CA ASN A 127 24.57 -17.76 6.17
C ASN A 127 25.84 -17.12 6.77
N LYS A 128 27.03 -17.49 6.32
CA LYS A 128 28.30 -16.85 6.72
C LYS A 128 28.39 -15.35 6.39
N ASP A 129 27.64 -14.91 5.37
CA ASP A 129 27.68 -13.56 4.83
C ASP A 129 26.58 -12.65 5.43
N VAL A 130 25.80 -13.14 6.39
CA VAL A 130 24.67 -12.41 6.98
C VAL A 130 25.07 -11.05 7.56
N GLN A 131 26.29 -10.93 8.09
CA GLN A 131 26.78 -9.65 8.63
C GLN A 131 26.98 -8.58 7.54
N GLU A 132 27.30 -8.99 6.30
CA GLU A 132 27.38 -8.05 5.17
C GLU A 132 26.00 -7.55 4.74
N ILE A 133 24.98 -8.41 4.84
CA ILE A 133 23.57 -8.01 4.62
C ILE A 133 23.10 -7.08 5.75
N TYR A 134 23.41 -7.40 7.00
CA TYR A 134 23.09 -6.54 8.14
C TYR A 134 23.68 -5.12 7.97
N GLN A 135 24.95 -5.03 7.54
CA GLN A 135 25.59 -3.74 7.25
C GLN A 135 25.00 -3.04 6.02
N LEU A 136 24.59 -3.80 4.99
CA LEU A 136 23.93 -3.24 3.81
C LEU A 136 22.57 -2.63 4.15
N ILE A 137 21.80 -3.23 5.05
CA ILE A 137 20.48 -2.70 5.43
C ILE A 137 20.62 -1.61 6.49
N ASN A 138 21.55 -1.81 7.42
CA ASN A 138 21.83 -0.92 8.54
C ASN A 138 20.57 -0.56 9.36
N PRO A 139 19.86 -1.55 9.94
CA PRO A 139 18.59 -1.31 10.63
C PRO A 139 18.85 -0.55 11.94
N GLY A 140 18.69 0.77 11.91
CA GLY A 140 18.64 1.63 13.10
C GLY A 140 19.96 2.22 13.60
N TYR A 141 21.08 2.07 12.88
CA TYR A 141 22.35 2.72 13.27
C TYR A 141 22.68 3.95 12.41
N ILE A 142 23.39 4.90 13.03
CA ILE A 142 23.82 6.17 12.41
C ILE A 142 25.08 5.96 11.55
N ASP A 143 25.84 4.88 11.78
CA ASP A 143 27.10 4.61 11.07
C ASP A 143 26.83 3.89 9.73
N ASP A 144 26.93 4.64 8.65
CA ASP A 144 26.56 4.24 7.30
C ASP A 144 27.74 3.65 6.51
N LYS A 145 28.30 2.56 7.02
CA LYS A 145 29.50 1.89 6.45
C LYS A 145 29.35 1.42 5.00
N LYS A 146 28.12 1.25 4.51
CA LYS A 146 27.80 0.71 3.18
C LYS A 146 26.97 1.68 2.33
N GLN A 147 26.94 2.97 2.67
CA GLN A 147 26.14 3.97 1.94
C GLN A 147 26.49 4.05 0.46
N GLU A 148 27.77 3.97 0.09
CA GLU A 148 28.19 3.94 -1.32
C GLU A 148 27.51 2.79 -2.10
N ILE A 149 27.35 1.63 -1.47
CA ILE A 149 26.73 0.45 -2.08
C ILE A 149 25.22 0.68 -2.26
N GLN A 150 24.57 1.23 -1.24
CA GLN A 150 23.14 1.56 -1.23
C GLN A 150 22.80 2.62 -2.28
N ASP A 151 23.51 3.75 -2.26
CA ASP A 151 23.28 4.88 -3.15
C ASP A 151 23.51 4.48 -4.62
N SER A 152 24.56 3.69 -4.86
CA SER A 152 24.84 3.15 -6.19
C SER A 152 23.71 2.25 -6.70
N LEU A 153 23.17 1.36 -5.86
CA LEU A 153 22.03 0.51 -6.24
C LEU A 153 20.82 1.36 -6.61
N LEU A 154 20.43 2.30 -5.75
CA LEU A 154 19.25 3.15 -5.98
C LEU A 154 19.38 3.99 -7.26
N ALA A 155 20.56 4.55 -7.55
CA ALA A 155 20.81 5.32 -8.77
C ALA A 155 20.70 4.44 -10.03
N ILE A 156 21.22 3.21 -9.98
CA ILE A 156 21.12 2.28 -11.12
C ILE A 156 19.68 1.81 -11.32
N LEU A 157 18.90 1.60 -10.26
CA LEU A 157 17.49 1.25 -10.37
C LEU A 157 16.68 2.37 -11.04
N GLU A 158 16.93 3.63 -10.71
CA GLU A 158 16.29 4.76 -11.41
C GLU A 158 16.66 4.76 -12.91
N GLN A 159 17.95 4.59 -13.21
CA GLN A 159 18.43 4.64 -14.58
C GLN A 159 17.86 3.48 -15.43
N GLU A 160 17.94 2.26 -14.92
CA GLU A 160 17.60 1.07 -15.71
C GLU A 160 16.12 0.70 -15.63
N VAL A 161 15.44 0.98 -14.52
CA VAL A 161 14.03 0.65 -14.32
C VAL A 161 13.13 1.86 -14.56
N PHE A 162 13.41 3.02 -13.97
CA PHE A 162 12.46 4.14 -14.06
C PHE A 162 12.49 4.80 -15.44
N GLU A 163 13.68 5.00 -16.00
CA GLU A 163 13.78 5.56 -17.36
C GLU A 163 13.23 4.61 -18.42
N SER A 164 13.45 3.30 -18.30
CA SER A 164 12.90 2.32 -19.24
C SER A 164 11.37 2.32 -19.16
N TRP A 165 10.79 2.31 -17.96
CA TRP A 165 9.34 2.40 -17.77
C TRP A 165 8.74 3.66 -18.37
N HIS A 166 9.43 4.80 -18.23
CA HIS A 166 8.98 6.05 -18.82
C HIS A 166 9.04 6.01 -20.36
N LYS A 167 10.15 5.52 -20.93
CA LYS A 167 10.37 5.46 -22.38
C LYS A 167 9.44 4.45 -23.07
N GLU A 168 9.23 3.29 -22.46
CA GLU A 168 8.49 2.18 -23.07
C GLU A 168 6.97 2.29 -22.86
N TYR A 169 6.53 2.67 -21.65
CA TYR A 169 5.12 2.63 -21.27
C TYR A 169 4.51 4.02 -21.03
N GLY A 170 5.33 5.07 -21.03
CA GLY A 170 4.88 6.41 -20.64
C GLY A 170 4.52 6.52 -19.15
N VAL A 171 5.04 5.61 -18.32
CA VAL A 171 4.76 5.55 -16.88
C VAL A 171 5.95 6.13 -16.11
N GLN A 172 5.71 7.18 -15.35
CA GLN A 172 6.74 7.80 -14.51
C GLN A 172 6.75 7.16 -13.14
N LEU A 173 7.83 6.46 -12.80
CA LEU A 173 8.07 5.94 -11.46
C LEU A 173 8.81 6.97 -10.60
N LYS A 174 8.44 7.04 -9.31
CA LYS A 174 9.09 7.88 -8.29
C LYS A 174 9.12 7.15 -6.96
N TRP A 175 10.14 7.41 -6.16
CA TRP A 175 10.19 6.96 -4.77
C TRP A 175 9.01 7.49 -3.97
N PHE A 176 8.39 6.64 -3.14
CA PHE A 176 7.27 7.06 -2.30
C PHE A 176 7.74 7.95 -1.15
N GLY A 177 7.16 9.15 -1.00
CA GLY A 177 7.37 10.02 0.16
C GLY A 177 8.76 10.64 0.30
N GLN A 178 9.68 10.40 -0.64
CA GLN A 178 11.06 10.87 -0.56
C GLN A 178 11.35 12.00 -1.54
N SER A 179 12.08 13.01 -1.05
CA SER A 179 12.75 14.01 -1.86
C SER A 179 14.14 13.51 -2.29
N GLU A 180 14.78 14.20 -3.24
CA GLU A 180 16.16 13.89 -3.65
C GLU A 180 17.14 13.83 -2.47
N LYS A 181 16.90 14.65 -1.43
CA LYS A 181 17.75 14.73 -0.24
C LYS A 181 17.51 13.60 0.76
N THR A 182 16.35 12.96 0.72
CA THR A 182 15.93 11.96 1.71
C THR A 182 15.93 10.54 1.14
N LYS A 183 16.23 10.39 -0.16
CA LYS A 183 16.45 9.11 -0.85
C LYS A 183 17.44 8.19 -0.13
N ILE A 184 18.43 8.75 0.57
CA ILE A 184 19.40 8.01 1.39
C ILE A 184 18.74 7.11 2.47
N TYR A 185 17.51 7.42 2.87
CA TYR A 185 16.76 6.63 3.86
C TYR A 185 15.93 5.51 3.24
N MET A 186 15.81 5.45 1.90
CA MET A 186 14.95 4.48 1.23
C MET A 186 15.32 3.03 1.57
N MET A 187 16.61 2.72 1.62
CA MET A 187 17.08 1.38 1.99
C MET A 187 16.79 1.04 3.46
N LYS A 188 16.77 2.04 4.35
CA LYS A 188 16.54 1.88 5.79
C LYS A 188 15.06 1.71 6.12
N GLU A 189 14.19 2.40 5.37
CA GLU A 189 12.73 2.37 5.58
C GLU A 189 12.02 1.27 4.78
N ALA A 190 12.72 0.64 3.82
CA ALA A 190 12.16 -0.44 3.03
C ALA A 190 11.72 -1.61 3.92
N TYR A 191 10.50 -2.10 3.68
CA TYR A 191 10.06 -3.35 4.30
C TYR A 191 10.85 -4.51 3.71
N ARG A 192 11.15 -5.51 4.52
CA ARG A 192 12.02 -6.62 4.10
C ARG A 192 11.30 -7.96 4.25
N LEU A 193 11.57 -8.87 3.31
CA LEU A 193 11.21 -10.27 3.45
C LEU A 193 12.49 -11.10 3.40
N ASN A 194 12.86 -11.69 4.53
CA ASN A 194 14.03 -12.56 4.65
C ASN A 194 13.61 -14.03 4.55
N VAL A 195 14.47 -14.85 3.96
CA VAL A 195 14.21 -16.28 3.77
C VAL A 195 15.48 -17.09 4.02
N ALA A 196 15.32 -18.25 4.66
CA ALA A 196 16.39 -19.23 4.83
C ALA A 196 15.93 -20.64 4.41
N ALA A 197 16.79 -21.35 3.68
CA ALA A 197 16.60 -22.73 3.27
C ALA A 197 17.23 -23.69 4.29
N LEU A 198 16.44 -24.15 5.25
CA LEU A 198 16.93 -25.02 6.31
C LEU A 198 17.08 -26.47 5.84
N PRO A 199 18.04 -27.21 6.43
CA PRO A 199 18.33 -28.59 6.04
C PRO A 199 17.29 -29.60 6.54
N LYS A 200 16.50 -29.26 7.55
CA LYS A 200 15.53 -30.17 8.19
C LYS A 200 14.23 -29.44 8.53
N ARG A 201 13.14 -30.20 8.62
CA ARG A 201 11.87 -29.71 9.16
C ARG A 201 11.92 -29.62 10.69
N PHE A 202 10.98 -28.92 11.31
CA PHE A 202 11.00 -28.67 12.77
C PHE A 202 10.13 -29.67 13.52
N GLU A 203 10.66 -30.28 14.58
CA GLU A 203 9.88 -31.11 15.50
C GLU A 203 9.02 -30.24 16.44
N GLU A 204 9.60 -29.13 16.91
CA GLU A 204 9.01 -28.25 17.91
C GLU A 204 8.86 -26.82 17.36
N ARG A 205 7.67 -26.24 17.56
CA ARG A 205 7.37 -24.87 17.14
C ARG A 205 8.36 -23.84 17.71
N LYS A 206 8.76 -23.98 18.98
CA LYS A 206 9.72 -23.08 19.64
C LYS A 206 11.09 -23.04 18.96
N ILE A 207 11.52 -24.14 18.35
CA ILE A 207 12.79 -24.16 17.59
C ILE A 207 12.65 -23.36 16.31
N ALA A 208 11.51 -23.53 15.61
CA ALA A 208 11.21 -22.81 14.39
C ALA A 208 11.12 -21.30 14.64
N GLU A 209 10.46 -20.89 15.74
CA GLU A 209 10.37 -19.49 16.17
C GLU A 209 11.75 -18.88 16.47
N LYS A 210 12.63 -19.61 17.18
CA LYS A 210 14.01 -19.15 17.42
C LYS A 210 14.82 -18.95 16.14
N ILE A 211 14.70 -19.88 15.18
CA ILE A 211 15.42 -19.76 13.91
C ILE A 211 14.86 -18.59 13.08
N ALA A 212 13.53 -18.45 13.01
CA ALA A 212 12.91 -17.31 12.34
C ALA A 212 13.28 -15.97 13.01
N TYR A 213 13.43 -15.96 14.35
CA TYR A 213 13.93 -14.79 15.07
C TYR A 213 15.39 -14.47 14.71
N ASN A 214 16.27 -15.47 14.61
CA ASN A 214 17.64 -15.25 14.13
C ASN A 214 17.68 -14.70 12.70
N GLU A 215 16.76 -15.15 11.85
CA GLU A 215 16.60 -14.64 10.48
C GLU A 215 16.21 -13.15 10.50
N HIS A 216 15.19 -12.80 11.30
CA HIS A 216 14.77 -11.41 11.56
C HIS A 216 15.92 -10.54 12.06
N ARG A 217 16.70 -11.04 13.03
CA ARG A 217 17.85 -10.32 13.59
C ARG A 217 19.05 -10.24 12.64
N LEU A 218 18.98 -10.87 11.45
CA LEU A 218 20.07 -10.97 10.49
C LEU A 218 21.38 -11.43 11.17
N ILE A 219 21.26 -12.49 11.96
CA ILE A 219 22.39 -13.20 12.57
C ILE A 219 22.46 -14.63 12.04
N ASP A 220 23.51 -15.35 12.41
CA ASP A 220 23.65 -16.77 12.09
C ASP A 220 22.42 -17.55 12.59
N VAL A 221 21.75 -18.25 11.67
CA VAL A 221 20.52 -19.03 11.96
C VAL A 221 20.74 -20.13 12.99
N THR A 222 21.98 -20.58 13.19
CA THR A 222 22.34 -21.61 14.17
C THR A 222 22.56 -21.08 15.57
N LYS A 223 22.74 -19.76 15.72
CA LYS A 223 23.09 -19.13 16.99
C LYS A 223 21.99 -19.34 18.02
N GLU A 224 22.38 -19.70 19.24
CA GLU A 224 21.45 -19.67 20.36
C GLU A 224 21.32 -18.23 20.87
N PHE A 225 20.30 -17.54 20.34
CA PHE A 225 19.98 -16.17 20.71
C PHE A 225 18.52 -16.05 21.11
N SER A 226 18.27 -15.18 22.09
CA SER A 226 16.94 -14.80 22.53
C SER A 226 17.03 -13.42 23.16
N ASP A 227 16.11 -12.54 22.80
CA ASP A 227 15.99 -11.22 23.40
C ASP A 227 14.53 -11.03 23.81
N LEU A 228 14.31 -10.66 25.08
CA LEU A 228 12.98 -10.41 25.64
C LEU A 228 12.60 -8.92 25.55
N SER A 229 13.53 -8.06 25.12
CA SER A 229 13.32 -6.62 25.04
C SER A 229 12.54 -6.21 23.79
N GLU A 230 12.64 -6.99 22.71
CA GLU A 230 11.87 -6.82 21.48
C GLU A 230 10.47 -7.42 21.68
N LYS A 231 9.47 -6.54 21.78
CA LYS A 231 8.09 -6.91 22.15
C LYS A 231 7.12 -6.89 20.98
N ASP A 232 7.57 -6.39 19.84
CA ASP A 232 6.85 -6.20 18.58
C ASP A 232 7.23 -7.29 17.55
N VAL A 233 7.36 -8.53 18.04
CA VAL A 233 7.63 -9.70 17.19
C VAL A 233 6.51 -10.71 17.36
N GLU A 234 5.78 -10.91 16.27
CA GLU A 234 4.75 -11.94 16.17
C GLU A 234 5.29 -13.17 15.43
N TYR A 235 4.80 -14.35 15.81
CA TYR A 235 5.25 -15.61 15.22
C TYR A 235 4.10 -16.38 14.58
N ALA A 236 4.30 -16.80 13.34
CA ALA A 236 3.41 -17.72 12.65
C ALA A 236 4.18 -18.96 12.17
N SER A 237 3.46 -20.06 11.95
CA SER A 237 4.06 -21.29 11.45
C SER A 237 3.06 -22.08 10.62
N GLY A 238 3.60 -22.94 9.74
CA GLY A 238 2.80 -23.90 9.00
C GLY A 238 2.06 -24.85 9.94
N ALA A 239 0.99 -25.49 9.45
CA ALA A 239 0.44 -26.63 10.17
C ALA A 239 1.49 -27.75 10.24
N ARG A 240 1.50 -28.49 11.35
CA ARG A 240 2.33 -29.69 11.50
C ARG A 240 1.81 -30.74 10.52
N ASP A 241 2.68 -31.24 9.66
CA ASP A 241 2.34 -32.25 8.68
C ASP A 241 1.94 -33.55 9.39
N VAL A 242 0.79 -34.11 9.02
CA VAL A 242 0.21 -35.27 9.70
C VAL A 242 1.03 -36.54 9.45
N ASN A 243 1.71 -36.62 8.31
CA ASN A 243 2.42 -37.83 7.90
C ASN A 243 3.80 -37.93 8.55
N ASP A 244 4.53 -36.82 8.63
CA ASP A 244 5.88 -36.81 9.22
C ASP A 244 5.94 -36.17 10.60
N SER A 245 4.86 -35.56 11.09
CA SER A 245 4.83 -34.85 12.38
C SER A 245 5.90 -33.77 12.50
N HIS A 246 6.18 -33.03 11.43
CA HIS A 246 7.06 -31.86 11.47
C HIS A 246 6.41 -30.62 10.88
N TYR A 247 6.89 -29.46 11.29
CA TYR A 247 6.55 -28.18 10.70
C TYR A 247 7.39 -27.94 9.45
N GLY A 248 6.76 -27.48 8.37
CA GLY A 248 7.45 -27.16 7.12
C GLY A 248 8.09 -25.76 7.10
N TRP A 249 7.55 -24.82 7.88
CA TRP A 249 8.03 -23.44 7.92
C TRP A 249 7.59 -22.71 9.18
N ALA A 250 8.31 -21.65 9.55
CA ALA A 250 7.90 -20.64 10.52
C ALA A 250 8.39 -19.26 10.09
N CYS A 251 7.75 -18.21 10.61
CA CYS A 251 8.19 -16.84 10.40
C CYS A 251 8.09 -15.98 11.66
N ALA A 252 8.97 -14.99 11.74
CA ALA A 252 8.90 -13.87 12.66
C ALA A 252 8.44 -12.63 11.88
N ILE A 253 7.53 -11.85 12.45
CA ILE A 253 6.86 -10.73 11.79
C ILE A 253 7.00 -9.50 12.67
N THR A 254 7.45 -8.39 12.09
CA THR A 254 7.59 -7.08 12.74
C THR A 254 7.11 -5.96 11.83
N SER A 255 7.15 -4.73 12.36
CA SER A 255 6.84 -3.50 11.61
C SER A 255 7.81 -3.18 10.48
N GLN A 256 8.99 -3.82 10.45
CA GLN A 256 10.04 -3.57 9.46
C GLN A 256 10.29 -4.75 8.52
N GLU A 257 9.99 -5.97 8.95
CA GLU A 257 10.29 -7.16 8.16
C GLU A 257 9.45 -8.37 8.55
N ILE A 258 9.41 -9.33 7.63
CA ILE A 258 8.96 -10.70 7.86
C ILE A 258 10.08 -11.66 7.48
N ALA A 259 10.40 -12.60 8.37
CA ALA A 259 11.56 -13.46 8.23
C ALA A 259 11.14 -14.93 8.30
N TYR A 260 11.24 -15.64 7.17
CA TYR A 260 10.84 -17.03 7.03
C TYR A 260 12.02 -18.00 7.12
N ALA A 261 11.75 -19.10 7.80
CA ALA A 261 12.62 -20.26 7.85
C ALA A 261 11.90 -21.45 7.21
N TYR A 262 12.38 -21.91 6.05
CA TYR A 262 11.76 -22.99 5.29
C TYR A 262 12.51 -24.31 5.48
N GLY A 263 11.82 -25.33 5.98
CA GLY A 263 12.30 -26.71 5.90
C GLY A 263 12.09 -27.30 4.50
N PRO A 264 12.65 -28.50 4.24
CA PRO A 264 12.46 -29.20 2.98
C PRO A 264 10.98 -29.60 2.75
N LYS A 265 10.63 -29.92 1.50
CA LYS A 265 9.28 -30.43 1.14
C LYS A 265 8.98 -31.75 1.87
N SER A 266 7.69 -32.09 2.00
CA SER A 266 7.26 -33.28 2.75
C SER A 266 7.86 -34.55 2.18
N GLY A 267 8.37 -35.41 3.07
CA GLY A 267 9.10 -36.63 2.68
C GLY A 267 10.45 -36.40 2.01
N LYS A 268 10.95 -35.16 1.88
CA LYS A 268 12.28 -34.85 1.35
C LYS A 268 13.25 -34.54 2.48
N THR A 269 14.49 -35.01 2.33
CA THR A 269 15.61 -34.74 3.24
C THR A 269 16.61 -33.73 2.67
N VAL A 270 16.37 -33.26 1.44
CA VAL A 270 17.25 -32.32 0.74
C VAL A 270 16.72 -30.90 0.94
N PRO A 271 17.55 -29.97 1.43
CA PRO A 271 17.18 -28.56 1.56
C PRO A 271 16.71 -27.96 0.22
N ILE A 272 15.96 -26.87 0.31
CA ILE A 272 15.61 -26.05 -0.86
C ILE A 272 16.92 -25.48 -1.43
N THR A 273 17.10 -25.52 -2.75
CA THR A 273 18.29 -24.94 -3.39
C THR A 273 18.20 -23.42 -3.44
N ALA A 274 19.35 -22.75 -3.54
CA ALA A 274 19.42 -21.29 -3.71
C ALA A 274 18.49 -20.77 -4.83
N GLU A 275 18.45 -21.47 -5.96
CA GLU A 275 17.68 -21.07 -7.14
C GLU A 275 16.17 -21.25 -6.96
N ALA A 276 15.75 -22.22 -6.11
CA ALA A 276 14.35 -22.50 -5.82
C ALA A 276 13.81 -21.73 -4.61
N LEU A 277 14.68 -21.04 -3.87
CA LEU A 277 14.28 -20.28 -2.68
C LEU A 277 13.38 -19.08 -3.01
N PRO A 278 13.63 -18.27 -4.07
CA PRO A 278 12.70 -17.24 -4.53
C PRO A 278 11.32 -17.80 -4.88
N GLU A 279 11.27 -18.92 -5.62
CA GLU A 279 10.03 -19.57 -6.02
C GLU A 279 9.23 -20.03 -4.79
N ARG A 280 9.89 -20.57 -3.77
CA ARG A 280 9.22 -20.93 -2.52
C ARG A 280 8.62 -19.71 -1.81
N ALA A 281 9.30 -18.57 -1.85
CA ALA A 281 8.89 -17.35 -1.15
C ALA A 281 7.88 -16.50 -1.92
N GLU A 282 7.53 -16.89 -3.14
CA GLU A 282 6.70 -16.10 -4.08
C GLU A 282 5.33 -15.76 -3.47
N ASP A 283 4.59 -16.76 -3.01
CA ASP A 283 3.29 -16.59 -2.36
C ASP A 283 3.42 -15.73 -1.08
N ASP A 284 4.45 -15.98 -0.27
CA ASP A 284 4.69 -15.26 0.98
C ASP A 284 5.03 -13.77 0.73
N LEU A 285 5.69 -13.47 -0.39
CA LEU A 285 5.93 -12.11 -0.86
C LEU A 285 4.64 -11.45 -1.35
N GLU A 286 3.80 -12.15 -2.10
CA GLU A 286 2.50 -11.64 -2.56
C GLU A 286 1.62 -11.24 -1.38
N LEU A 287 1.55 -12.09 -0.35
CA LEU A 287 0.85 -11.78 0.89
C LEU A 287 1.36 -10.48 1.52
N THR A 288 2.68 -10.31 1.54
CA THR A 288 3.34 -9.11 2.07
C THR A 288 3.04 -7.88 1.21
N MET A 289 3.03 -8.00 -0.12
CA MET A 289 2.71 -6.88 -1.04
C MET A 289 1.31 -6.34 -0.80
N ILE A 290 0.33 -7.18 -0.45
CA ILE A 290 -1.03 -6.73 -0.16
C ILE A 290 -1.08 -5.88 1.12
N VAL A 291 -0.39 -6.31 2.17
CA VAL A 291 -0.34 -5.53 3.41
C VAL A 291 0.41 -4.22 3.20
N MET A 292 1.52 -4.26 2.44
CA MET A 292 2.23 -3.04 2.07
C MET A 292 1.34 -2.11 1.25
N TYR A 293 0.62 -2.62 0.25
CA TYR A 293 -0.36 -1.85 -0.49
C TYR A 293 -1.37 -1.16 0.43
N GLN A 294 -1.92 -1.89 1.41
CA GLN A 294 -2.86 -1.31 2.37
C GLN A 294 -2.23 -0.19 3.20
N LYS A 295 -1.04 -0.44 3.78
CA LYS A 295 -0.25 0.53 4.55
C LYS A 295 0.00 1.82 3.76
N TYR A 296 0.58 1.69 2.57
CA TYR A 296 0.94 2.85 1.74
C TYR A 296 -0.28 3.56 1.15
N THR A 297 -1.39 2.85 0.92
CA THR A 297 -2.66 3.48 0.54
C THR A 297 -3.22 4.30 1.69
N CYS A 298 -3.16 3.81 2.93
CA CYS A 298 -3.55 4.57 4.10
C CYS A 298 -2.71 5.86 4.23
N MET A 299 -1.38 5.76 4.06
CA MET A 299 -0.49 6.93 4.08
C MET A 299 -0.84 7.95 2.99
N LEU A 300 -1.11 7.47 1.76
CA LEU A 300 -1.49 8.32 0.64
C LEU A 300 -2.83 9.04 0.88
N LEU A 301 -3.83 8.33 1.40
CA LEU A 301 -5.12 8.94 1.75
C LEU A 301 -4.94 9.98 2.85
N ASN A 302 -4.12 9.70 3.86
CA ASN A 302 -3.85 10.62 4.94
C ASN A 302 -3.18 11.92 4.44
N GLU A 303 -2.19 11.80 3.54
CA GLU A 303 -1.54 12.94 2.88
C GLU A 303 -2.56 13.79 2.10
N LYS A 304 -3.41 13.15 1.27
CA LYS A 304 -4.47 13.85 0.51
C LYS A 304 -5.47 14.57 1.41
N ILE A 305 -5.87 13.93 2.52
CA ILE A 305 -6.75 14.53 3.53
C ILE A 305 -6.08 15.75 4.16
N HIS A 306 -4.82 15.63 4.54
CA HIS A 306 -4.06 16.72 5.14
C HIS A 306 -3.89 17.91 4.17
N GLU A 307 -3.47 17.66 2.93
CA GLU A 307 -3.35 18.68 1.89
C GLU A 307 -4.68 19.40 1.63
N ARG A 308 -5.79 18.66 1.71
CA ARG A 308 -7.13 19.24 1.57
C ARG A 308 -7.47 20.19 2.71
N PHE A 309 -7.18 19.81 3.96
CA PHE A 309 -7.38 20.66 5.13
C PHE A 309 -6.49 21.90 5.13
N GLN A 310 -5.25 21.78 4.61
CA GLN A 310 -4.36 22.92 4.43
C GLN A 310 -4.76 23.84 3.27
N GLY A 311 -5.77 23.48 2.48
CA GLY A 311 -6.20 24.25 1.31
C GLY A 311 -5.22 24.19 0.13
N ILE A 312 -4.27 23.26 0.14
CA ILE A 312 -3.28 23.05 -0.92
C ILE A 312 -3.92 22.31 -2.10
N SER A 313 -4.76 21.32 -1.80
CA SER A 313 -5.41 20.50 -2.81
C SER A 313 -6.78 21.05 -3.21
N ALA A 314 -7.01 21.12 -4.53
CA ALA A 314 -8.32 21.42 -5.13
C ALA A 314 -9.24 20.19 -5.19
N GLN A 315 -8.78 19.02 -4.71
CA GLN A 315 -9.59 17.80 -4.71
C GLN A 315 -10.87 18.01 -3.89
N SER A 316 -12.01 17.66 -4.47
CA SER A 316 -13.28 17.79 -3.77
C SER A 316 -13.34 16.86 -2.56
N ILE A 317 -13.91 17.33 -1.44
CA ILE A 317 -14.15 16.52 -0.23
C ILE A 317 -14.93 15.24 -0.58
N ARG A 318 -15.97 15.39 -1.41
CA ARG A 318 -16.77 14.26 -1.91
C ARG A 318 -15.93 13.22 -2.67
N GLY A 319 -14.99 13.67 -3.50
CA GLY A 319 -14.10 12.79 -4.26
C GLY A 319 -13.14 12.03 -3.35
N LEU A 320 -12.55 12.72 -2.38
CA LEU A 320 -11.65 12.12 -1.40
C LEU A 320 -12.36 11.11 -0.50
N LYS A 321 -13.57 11.45 -0.03
CA LYS A 321 -14.44 10.53 0.71
C LYS A 321 -14.75 9.28 -0.10
N LYS A 322 -15.11 9.45 -1.38
CA LYS A 322 -15.39 8.32 -2.27
C LYS A 322 -14.17 7.41 -2.40
N GLU A 323 -13.00 7.97 -2.67
CA GLU A 323 -11.74 7.23 -2.79
C GLU A 323 -11.43 6.42 -1.52
N ALA A 324 -11.56 7.05 -0.35
CA ALA A 324 -11.28 6.40 0.92
C ALA A 324 -12.30 5.28 1.25
N LEU A 325 -13.59 5.49 0.97
CA LEU A 325 -14.63 4.47 1.14
C LEU A 325 -14.46 3.30 0.16
N GLU A 326 -14.08 3.57 -1.09
CA GLU A 326 -13.78 2.52 -2.08
C GLU A 326 -12.58 1.68 -1.64
N PHE A 327 -11.54 2.31 -1.10
CA PHE A 327 -10.40 1.59 -0.53
C PHE A 327 -10.80 0.73 0.68
N ILE A 328 -11.55 1.28 1.65
CA ILE A 328 -12.03 0.51 2.81
C ILE A 328 -12.87 -0.70 2.35
N ALA A 329 -13.76 -0.51 1.38
CA ALA A 329 -14.66 -1.56 0.92
C ALA A 329 -13.99 -2.64 0.06
N TYR A 330 -13.06 -2.25 -0.82
CA TYR A 330 -12.54 -3.13 -1.88
C TYR A 330 -11.01 -3.28 -1.90
N GLY A 331 -10.27 -2.33 -1.36
CA GLY A 331 -8.80 -2.37 -1.24
C GLY A 331 -8.32 -3.07 0.04
N THR A 332 -9.19 -3.21 1.04
CA THR A 332 -8.90 -4.02 2.23
C THR A 332 -9.41 -5.45 2.07
N LEU A 333 -8.75 -6.41 2.73
CA LEU A 333 -9.15 -7.81 2.73
C LEU A 333 -9.26 -8.31 4.17
N THR A 334 -10.28 -9.09 4.44
CA THR A 334 -10.32 -9.89 5.66
C THR A 334 -9.47 -11.15 5.47
N PRO A 335 -8.94 -11.76 6.55
CA PRO A 335 -8.08 -12.95 6.44
C PRO A 335 -8.73 -14.10 5.65
N SER A 336 -10.04 -14.32 5.80
CA SER A 336 -10.78 -15.36 5.05
C SER A 336 -10.95 -15.06 3.56
N GLN A 337 -10.78 -13.81 3.14
CA GLN A 337 -10.72 -13.43 1.72
C GLN A 337 -9.32 -13.62 1.13
N VAL A 338 -8.31 -13.83 1.96
CA VAL A 338 -6.93 -14.10 1.53
C VAL A 338 -6.73 -15.61 1.35
N SER A 339 -7.13 -16.40 2.35
CA SER A 339 -6.90 -17.84 2.36
C SER A 339 -7.97 -18.61 3.13
N LYS A 340 -8.14 -19.89 2.77
CA LYS A 340 -8.88 -20.88 3.57
C LYS A 340 -8.04 -21.46 4.71
N TRP A 341 -6.72 -21.30 4.63
CA TRP A 341 -5.78 -21.92 5.55
C TRP A 341 -5.47 -21.01 6.73
N ASN A 342 -5.67 -21.54 7.94
CA ASN A 342 -5.59 -20.73 9.14
C ASN A 342 -4.19 -20.11 9.36
N ASN A 343 -3.12 -20.86 9.09
CA ASN A 343 -1.74 -20.37 9.22
C ASN A 343 -1.48 -19.14 8.34
N VAL A 344 -1.98 -19.12 7.10
CA VAL A 344 -1.85 -17.95 6.21
C VAL A 344 -2.71 -16.78 6.69
N CYS A 345 -3.92 -17.06 7.18
CA CYS A 345 -4.74 -16.05 7.82
C CYS A 345 -4.07 -15.42 9.05
N GLU A 346 -3.39 -16.22 9.90
CA GLU A 346 -2.64 -15.71 11.05
C GLU A 346 -1.45 -14.85 10.62
N THR A 347 -0.67 -15.29 9.63
CA THR A 347 0.43 -14.50 9.07
C THR A 347 -0.08 -13.16 8.55
N TYR A 348 -1.19 -13.16 7.81
CA TYR A 348 -1.80 -11.94 7.29
C TYR A 348 -2.27 -10.98 8.40
N ARG A 349 -2.94 -11.50 9.44
CA ARG A 349 -3.37 -10.70 10.59
C ARG A 349 -2.18 -10.08 11.31
N ALA A 350 -1.13 -10.86 11.56
CA ALA A 350 0.08 -10.37 12.20
C ALA A 350 0.76 -9.29 11.35
N LEU A 351 0.89 -9.50 10.04
CA LEU A 351 1.42 -8.49 9.12
C LEU A 351 0.62 -7.18 9.19
N GLN A 352 -0.72 -7.24 9.16
CA GLN A 352 -1.57 -6.04 9.27
C GLN A 352 -1.39 -5.31 10.61
N LYS A 353 -1.36 -6.07 11.71
CA LYS A 353 -1.18 -5.56 13.07
C LYS A 353 0.18 -4.87 13.23
N GLU A 354 1.27 -5.57 12.95
CA GLU A 354 2.62 -5.05 13.17
C GLU A 354 2.94 -3.87 12.24
N ASN A 355 2.27 -3.75 11.10
CA ASN A 355 2.40 -2.60 10.20
C ASN A 355 1.42 -1.46 10.48
N GLY A 356 0.60 -1.54 11.54
CA GLY A 356 -0.32 -0.48 11.94
C GLY A 356 -1.45 -0.22 10.93
N VAL A 357 -1.78 -1.21 10.10
CA VAL A 357 -2.76 -1.02 9.02
C VAL A 357 -4.16 -0.80 9.58
N ASN A 358 -4.52 -1.53 10.64
CA ASN A 358 -5.85 -1.43 11.25
C ASN A 358 -6.03 -0.06 11.93
N GLU A 359 -5.02 0.40 12.66
CA GLU A 359 -4.98 1.70 13.31
C GLU A 359 -5.06 2.83 12.28
N ALA A 360 -4.30 2.74 11.19
CA ALA A 360 -4.35 3.72 10.11
C ALA A 360 -5.71 3.73 9.38
N LEU A 361 -6.35 2.57 9.24
CA LEU A 361 -7.70 2.48 8.68
C LEU A 361 -8.74 3.14 9.60
N ASP A 362 -8.62 2.95 10.90
CA ASP A 362 -9.52 3.57 11.88
C ASP A 362 -9.31 5.10 11.92
N GLU A 363 -8.06 5.58 11.87
CA GLU A 363 -7.75 7.02 11.72
C GLU A 363 -8.36 7.61 10.44
N ILE A 364 -8.33 6.87 9.32
CA ILE A 364 -8.96 7.31 8.07
C ILE A 364 -10.49 7.38 8.21
N LYS A 365 -11.12 6.43 8.90
CA LYS A 365 -12.58 6.46 9.15
C LYS A 365 -12.96 7.70 9.96
N GLU A 366 -12.24 7.97 11.05
CA GLU A 366 -12.46 9.17 11.86
C GLU A 366 -12.27 10.45 11.02
N LYS A 367 -11.25 10.50 10.17
CA LYS A 367 -11.01 11.64 9.27
C LYS A 367 -12.11 11.79 8.21
N ILE A 368 -12.70 10.70 7.72
CA ILE A 368 -13.86 10.76 6.83
C ILE A 368 -15.08 11.35 7.55
N GLU A 369 -15.27 11.06 8.83
CA GLU A 369 -16.34 11.65 9.63
C GLU A 369 -16.17 13.16 9.76
N LEU A 370 -14.96 13.64 10.08
CA LEU A 370 -14.65 15.08 10.10
C LEU A 370 -14.88 15.75 8.73
N LEU A 371 -14.54 15.06 7.64
CA LEU A 371 -14.81 15.56 6.29
C LEU A 371 -16.32 15.66 6.00
N ASN A 372 -17.17 14.83 6.61
CA ASN A 372 -18.62 14.93 6.47
C ASN A 372 -19.15 16.19 7.13
N GLU A 373 -18.71 16.48 8.35
CA GLU A 373 -19.11 17.68 9.09
C GLU A 373 -18.75 18.96 8.31
N GLU A 374 -17.54 19.02 7.76
CA GLU A 374 -17.11 20.16 6.95
C GLU A 374 -17.88 20.25 5.63
N GLN A 375 -18.23 19.11 5.01
CA GLN A 375 -19.08 19.11 3.82
C GLN A 375 -20.49 19.64 4.12
N ASP A 376 -21.10 19.21 5.22
CA ASP A 376 -22.43 19.68 5.65
C ASP A 376 -22.42 21.19 5.97
N HIS A 377 -21.33 21.67 6.56
CA HIS A 377 -21.11 23.10 6.79
C HIS A 377 -20.97 23.89 5.47
N ILE A 378 -20.23 23.36 4.48
CA ILE A 378 -20.12 23.98 3.15
C ILE A 378 -21.48 23.97 2.43
N ASP A 379 -22.21 22.86 2.49
CA ASP A 379 -23.50 22.70 1.83
C ASP A 379 -24.57 23.60 2.47
N SER A 380 -24.60 23.75 3.79
CA SER A 380 -25.48 24.71 4.47
C SER A 380 -25.16 26.17 4.12
N LYS A 381 -23.87 26.54 4.02
CA LYS A 381 -23.44 27.86 3.51
C LYS A 381 -23.86 28.08 2.05
N ARG A 382 -23.82 27.03 1.23
CA ARG A 382 -24.27 27.08 -0.16
C ARG A 382 -25.78 27.24 -0.26
N GLU A 383 -26.54 26.46 0.51
CA GLU A 383 -28.00 26.55 0.59
C GLU A 383 -28.44 27.96 1.02
N SER A 384 -27.79 28.53 2.03
CA SER A 384 -28.02 29.92 2.47
C SER A 384 -27.77 30.94 1.34
N ARG A 385 -26.66 30.81 0.60
CA ARG A 385 -26.36 31.68 -0.55
C ARG A 385 -27.37 31.54 -1.69
N VAL A 386 -27.77 30.31 -2.03
CA VAL A 386 -28.78 30.05 -3.07
C VAL A 386 -30.13 30.64 -2.65
N SER A 387 -30.53 30.44 -1.39
CA SER A 387 -31.74 31.02 -0.82
C SER A 387 -31.71 32.56 -0.87
N MET A 388 -30.57 33.18 -0.55
CA MET A 388 -30.37 34.62 -0.66
C MET A 388 -30.51 35.13 -2.10
N ILE A 389 -29.90 34.42 -3.08
CA ILE A 389 -30.02 34.76 -4.50
C ILE A 389 -31.49 34.67 -4.95
N ILE A 390 -32.19 33.58 -4.60
CA ILE A 390 -33.62 33.41 -4.90
C ILE A 390 -34.45 34.54 -4.29
N ALA A 391 -34.17 34.92 -3.04
CA ALA A 391 -34.86 36.03 -2.37
C ALA A 391 -34.63 37.38 -3.09
N VAL A 392 -33.40 37.65 -3.53
CA VAL A 392 -33.07 38.87 -4.30
C VAL A 392 -33.78 38.87 -5.65
N PHE A 393 -33.76 37.77 -6.40
CA PHE A 393 -34.49 37.66 -7.67
C PHE A 393 -36.01 37.77 -7.49
N GLY A 394 -36.55 37.20 -6.42
CA GLY A 394 -37.96 37.35 -6.05
C GLY A 394 -38.32 38.81 -5.76
N PHE A 395 -37.47 39.53 -5.01
CA PHE A 395 -37.67 40.95 -4.73
C PHE A 395 -37.62 41.81 -6.00
N VAL A 396 -36.64 41.61 -6.87
CA VAL A 396 -36.53 42.32 -8.16
C VAL A 396 -37.76 42.07 -9.03
N SER A 397 -38.29 40.84 -9.04
CA SER A 397 -39.51 40.50 -9.80
C SER A 397 -40.76 41.20 -9.26
N ILE A 398 -40.90 41.31 -7.93
CA ILE A 398 -42.00 42.04 -7.29
C ILE A 398 -41.91 43.54 -7.63
N VAL A 399 -40.72 44.14 -7.54
CA VAL A 399 -40.51 45.55 -7.87
C VAL A 399 -40.79 45.82 -9.35
N ALA A 400 -40.37 44.93 -10.25
CA ALA A 400 -40.66 45.05 -11.69
C ALA A 400 -42.16 44.96 -11.99
N ALA A 401 -42.88 44.02 -11.37
CA ALA A 401 -44.34 43.92 -11.50
C ALA A 401 -45.05 45.15 -10.94
N ALA A 402 -44.57 45.68 -9.80
CA ALA A 402 -45.05 46.92 -9.24
C ALA A 402 -44.83 48.11 -10.20
N LEU A 403 -43.64 48.26 -10.77
CA LEU A 403 -43.35 49.33 -11.75
C LEU A 403 -44.20 49.19 -13.01
N GLN A 404 -44.41 47.97 -13.53
CA GLN A 404 -45.33 47.74 -14.66
C GLN A 404 -46.77 48.14 -14.35
N ILE A 405 -47.26 47.82 -13.15
CA ILE A 405 -48.59 48.24 -12.70
C ILE A 405 -48.66 49.76 -12.53
N LEU A 406 -47.60 50.40 -12.02
CA LEU A 406 -47.50 51.85 -11.89
C LEU A 406 -47.54 52.54 -13.26
N ASP A 407 -46.82 52.02 -14.25
CA ASP A 407 -46.87 52.51 -15.63
C ASP A 407 -48.28 52.38 -16.21
N TYR A 408 -48.95 51.26 -15.96
CA TYR A 408 -50.35 51.03 -16.36
C TYR A 408 -51.32 52.01 -15.66
N LEU A 409 -51.09 52.31 -14.38
CA LEU A 409 -51.91 53.22 -13.56
C LEU A 409 -51.63 54.71 -13.82
N SER A 410 -50.44 55.07 -14.29
CA SER A 410 -50.15 56.44 -14.74
C SER A 410 -51.07 56.90 -15.89
N SER A 411 -51.78 55.95 -16.53
CA SER A 411 -52.79 56.21 -17.55
C SER A 411 -54.25 56.37 -17.03
N GLY A 412 -54.53 56.25 -15.72
CA GLY A 412 -55.91 56.34 -15.21
C GLY A 412 -56.12 56.64 -13.70
N LYS A 413 -57.10 57.54 -13.42
CA LYS A 413 -57.78 57.93 -12.14
C LYS A 413 -57.06 57.63 -10.81
N GLY A 414 -56.69 58.71 -10.09
CA GLY A 414 -55.90 58.73 -8.85
C GLY A 414 -56.39 57.93 -7.62
N VAL A 415 -57.59 57.35 -7.64
CA VAL A 415 -58.05 56.42 -6.57
C VAL A 415 -57.30 55.09 -6.62
N MET A 416 -56.87 54.63 -7.81
CA MET A 416 -56.09 53.40 -7.96
C MET A 416 -54.62 53.57 -7.53
N ILE A 417 -54.06 54.78 -7.65
CA ILE A 417 -52.70 55.10 -7.21
C ILE A 417 -52.59 54.95 -5.68
N GLY A 418 -53.61 55.37 -4.92
CA GLY A 418 -53.64 55.22 -3.46
C GLY A 418 -53.67 53.76 -3.00
N GLY A 419 -54.46 52.91 -3.67
CA GLY A 419 -54.48 51.46 -3.40
C GLY A 419 -53.16 50.77 -3.74
N PHE A 420 -52.49 51.22 -4.80
CA PHE A 420 -51.19 50.71 -5.22
C PHE A 420 -50.07 51.06 -4.22
N VAL A 421 -49.99 52.32 -3.78
CA VAL A 421 -49.02 52.75 -2.76
C VAL A 421 -49.23 51.99 -1.44
N GLY A 422 -50.49 51.73 -1.06
CA GLY A 422 -50.83 50.93 0.12
C GLY A 422 -50.36 49.48 0.01
N ALA A 423 -50.58 48.83 -1.13
CA ALA A 423 -50.12 47.46 -1.36
C ALA A 423 -48.59 47.34 -1.39
N VAL A 424 -47.90 48.25 -2.09
CA VAL A 424 -46.44 48.29 -2.15
C VAL A 424 -45.83 48.58 -0.79
N SER A 425 -46.40 49.52 -0.03
CA SER A 425 -45.98 49.83 1.35
C SER A 425 -46.18 48.65 2.30
N GLY A 426 -47.30 47.93 2.17
CA GLY A 426 -47.58 46.70 2.93
C GLY A 426 -46.58 45.58 2.62
N ILE A 427 -46.26 45.38 1.33
CA ILE A 427 -45.27 44.39 0.92
C ILE A 427 -43.88 44.79 1.43
N LEU A 428 -43.48 46.07 1.32
CA LEU A 428 -42.20 46.56 1.83
C LEU A 428 -42.07 46.41 3.34
N THR A 429 -43.12 46.69 4.10
CA THR A 429 -43.12 46.53 5.57
C THR A 429 -43.05 45.06 5.99
N ILE A 430 -43.77 44.16 5.32
CA ILE A 430 -43.67 42.71 5.57
C ILE A 430 -42.28 42.20 5.20
N THR A 431 -41.71 42.68 4.09
CA THR A 431 -40.37 42.27 3.62
C THR A 431 -39.29 42.76 4.58
N LEU A 432 -39.35 44.01 5.05
CA LEU A 432 -38.44 44.56 6.07
C LEU A 432 -38.56 43.82 7.40
N TYR A 433 -39.78 43.42 7.80
CA TYR A 433 -40.00 42.60 8.99
C TYR A 433 -39.33 41.22 8.88
N TYR A 434 -39.48 40.55 7.74
CA TYR A 434 -38.83 39.25 7.50
C TYR A 434 -37.31 39.37 7.42
N PHE A 435 -36.77 40.41 6.77
CA PHE A 435 -35.32 40.67 6.73
C PHE A 435 -34.74 40.87 8.14
N LYS A 436 -35.40 41.70 8.96
CA LYS A 436 -34.98 41.96 10.35
C LYS A 436 -35.08 40.70 11.23
N LYS A 437 -36.05 39.82 10.97
CA LYS A 437 -36.20 38.53 11.65
C LYS A 437 -35.11 37.53 11.26
N ILE A 438 -34.68 37.51 9.99
CA ILE A 438 -33.58 36.66 9.50
C ILE A 438 -32.24 37.15 10.08
N GLU A 439 -31.99 38.48 10.10
CA GLU A 439 -30.78 39.07 10.68
C GLU A 439 -30.65 38.76 12.19
N ASN A 440 -31.75 38.84 12.94
CA ASN A 440 -31.78 38.45 14.36
C ASN A 440 -31.56 36.94 14.58
N LYS A 441 -31.97 36.08 13.64
CA LYS A 441 -31.73 34.63 13.72
C LYS A 441 -30.27 34.29 13.43
N SER A 442 -29.62 35.04 12.53
CA SER A 442 -28.19 34.93 12.23
C SER A 442 -27.31 35.33 13.43
N LYS A 443 -27.64 36.44 14.12
CA LYS A 443 -26.89 36.90 15.31
C LYS A 443 -27.00 35.94 16.50
N ASN A 444 -28.08 35.18 16.61
CA ASN A 444 -28.24 34.17 17.67
C ASN A 444 -27.52 32.84 17.38
N ASN A 445 -27.12 32.58 16.13
CA ASN A 445 -26.37 31.37 15.75
C ASN A 445 -24.85 31.58 15.75
N GLU A 446 -24.35 32.81 15.98
CA GLU A 446 -22.92 33.11 16.16
C GLU A 446 -22.46 33.05 17.64
N ILE A 447 -23.34 32.68 18.58
CA ILE A 447 -23.04 32.60 20.04
C ILE A 447 -23.05 31.13 20.55
N ILE A 448 -22.81 30.14 19.69
CA ILE A 448 -22.54 28.75 20.14
C ILE A 448 -21.24 28.26 19.54
#